data_AF-A0A0Q0XUK8-F1
#
_entry.id   AF-A0A0Q0XUK8-F1
#
_cell.length_a   1.000
_cell.length_b   1.000
_cell.length_c   1.000
_cell.angle_alpha   90.00
_cell.angle_beta   90.00
_cell.angle_gamma   90.00
#
_symmetry.space_group_name_H-M   'P 1'
#
loop_
_entity.id
_entity.type
_entity.pdbx_description
1 polymer ?
#
loop_
_entity_poly.entity_id
_entity_poly.type
_entity_poly.pdbx_seq_one_letter_code
_entity_poly.pdbx_strand_id
1 'polypeptide(L)'
;QYPGAVDVWRHAWPEFIPFLDYPPELRKIVYTTNAIESMNFQLRKITKNRGHFPDRDAAMKLLYLGLRNISSQRGGESGTGTHGWKIALNTLSSLFPGRLPF
;
A
#
# COMPACT_ATOMS: atom_id res chain seq x y z
N GLN A 1 -1.38 12.08 -27.86
CA GLN A 1 -1.43 12.71 -26.53
C GLN A 1 -2.49 11.98 -25.70
N TYR A 2 -2.35 11.85 -24.37
CA TYR A 2 -3.30 11.13 -23.50
C TYR A 2 -4.10 12.11 -22.60
N PRO A 3 -5.14 12.77 -23.12
CA PRO A 3 -5.85 13.83 -22.40
C PRO A 3 -6.46 13.35 -21.08
N GLY A 4 -7.08 12.17 -21.05
CA GLY A 4 -7.68 11.63 -19.81
C GLY A 4 -6.65 11.36 -18.70
N ALA A 5 -5.41 10.99 -19.05
CA ALA A 5 -4.36 10.82 -18.05
C ALA A 5 -3.94 12.17 -17.45
N VAL A 6 -3.86 13.21 -18.28
CA VAL A 6 -3.57 14.58 -17.84
C VAL A 6 -4.67 15.10 -16.93
N ASP A 7 -5.93 14.84 -17.29
CA ASP A 7 -7.07 15.27 -16.48
C ASP A 7 -7.05 14.61 -15.09
N VAL A 8 -6.82 13.29 -15.00
CA VAL A 8 -6.71 12.61 -13.70
C VAL A 8 -5.66 13.28 -12.79
N TRP A 9 -4.50 13.62 -13.33
CA TRP A 9 -3.45 14.32 -12.57
C TRP A 9 -3.84 15.73 -12.17
N ARG A 10 -4.50 16.49 -13.06
CA ARG A 10 -4.99 17.85 -12.75
C ARG A 10 -6.00 17.85 -11.62
N HIS A 11 -6.92 16.88 -11.61
CA HIS A 11 -7.94 16.77 -10.56
C HIS A 11 -7.33 16.35 -9.21
N ALA A 12 -6.38 15.41 -9.21
CA ALA A 12 -5.74 14.92 -7.99
C ALA A 12 -4.54 15.77 -7.51
N TRP A 13 -4.23 16.88 -8.19
CA TRP A 13 -3.05 17.69 -7.92
C TRP A 13 -3.06 18.29 -6.49
N PRO A 14 -4.18 18.85 -5.98
CA PRO A 14 -4.24 19.36 -4.61
C PRO A 14 -3.94 18.30 -3.55
N GLU A 15 -4.35 17.05 -3.77
CA GLU A 15 -4.10 15.91 -2.87
C GLU A 15 -2.68 15.37 -3.01
N PHE A 16 -2.06 15.52 -4.19
CA PHE A 16 -0.69 15.09 -4.44
C PHE A 16 0.36 16.07 -3.92
N ILE A 17 0.11 17.38 -3.89
CA ILE A 17 1.09 18.38 -3.42
C ILE A 17 1.63 18.06 -2.01
N PRO A 18 0.79 17.75 -0.99
CA PRO A 18 1.28 17.42 0.36
C PRO A 18 2.24 16.22 0.40
N PHE A 19 2.13 15.31 -0.59
CA PHE A 19 3.08 14.20 -0.69
C PHE A 19 4.50 14.68 -0.99
N LEU A 20 4.66 15.78 -1.74
CA LEU A 20 5.96 16.33 -2.12
C LEU A 20 6.70 17.00 -0.96
N ASP A 21 5.98 17.43 0.08
CA ASP A 21 6.56 18.02 1.29
C ASP A 21 7.29 16.99 2.17
N TYR A 22 7.05 15.69 1.95
CA TYR A 22 7.76 14.64 2.68
C TYR A 22 9.20 14.47 2.19
N PRO A 23 10.16 14.19 3.12
CA PRO A 23 11.52 13.83 2.77
C PRO A 23 11.60 12.64 1.79
N PRO A 24 12.65 12.58 0.96
CA PRO A 24 12.78 11.54 -0.07
C PRO A 24 12.75 10.11 0.50
N GLU A 25 13.20 9.90 1.73
CA GLU A 25 13.17 8.62 2.42
C GLU A 25 11.73 8.14 2.64
N LEU A 26 10.80 9.04 2.98
CA LEU A 26 9.39 8.71 3.17
C LEU A 26 8.66 8.58 1.85
N ARG A 27 8.95 9.48 0.89
CA ARG A 27 8.41 9.37 -0.47
C ARG A 27 8.77 8.02 -1.09
N LYS A 28 9.99 7.54 -0.87
CA LYS A 28 10.47 6.23 -1.33
C LYS A 28 9.68 5.06 -0.78
N ILE A 29 9.28 5.10 0.49
CA ILE A 29 8.42 4.05 1.03
C ILE A 29 7.05 4.07 0.34
N VAL A 30 6.45 5.26 0.19
CA VAL A 30 5.09 5.40 -0.34
C VAL A 30 4.99 5.10 -1.84
N TYR A 31 5.94 5.58 -2.67
CA TYR A 31 5.86 5.37 -4.12
C TYR A 31 6.16 3.93 -4.53
N THR A 32 6.71 3.10 -3.63
CA THR A 32 6.90 1.68 -3.94
C THR A 32 5.54 0.98 -4.02
N THR A 33 5.00 0.89 -5.22
CA THR A 33 3.69 0.27 -5.48
C THR A 33 3.67 -1.23 -5.18
N ASN A 34 4.83 -1.85 -5.01
CA ASN A 34 5.05 -3.27 -4.74
C ASN A 34 4.16 -3.87 -3.64
N ALA A 35 3.88 -3.12 -2.56
CA ALA A 35 3.05 -3.65 -1.47
C ALA A 35 1.57 -3.76 -1.89
N ILE A 36 1.00 -2.66 -2.40
CA ILE A 36 -0.41 -2.58 -2.82
C ILE A 36 -0.64 -3.46 -4.06
N GLU A 37 0.24 -3.39 -5.05
CA GLU A 37 0.16 -4.22 -6.26
C GLU A 37 0.25 -5.71 -5.93
N SER A 38 1.17 -6.10 -5.04
CA SER A 38 1.30 -7.51 -4.67
C SER A 38 0.07 -8.01 -3.90
N MET A 39 -0.52 -7.21 -3.03
CA MET A 39 -1.79 -7.53 -2.39
C MET A 39 -2.91 -7.68 -3.43
N ASN A 40 -3.06 -6.69 -4.32
CA ASN A 40 -4.05 -6.72 -5.39
C ASN A 40 -3.87 -7.92 -6.32
N PHE A 41 -2.63 -8.29 -6.63
CA PHE A 41 -2.32 -9.47 -7.42
C PHE A 41 -2.79 -10.76 -6.74
N GLN A 42 -2.51 -10.92 -5.45
CA GLN A 42 -2.97 -12.08 -4.69
C GLN A 42 -4.50 -12.13 -4.59
N LEU A 43 -5.16 -11.00 -4.37
CA LEU A 43 -6.62 -10.90 -4.36
C LEU A 43 -7.24 -11.24 -5.73
N ARG A 44 -6.65 -10.77 -6.84
CA ARG A 44 -7.08 -11.17 -8.19
C ARG A 44 -6.87 -12.66 -8.43
N LYS A 45 -5.77 -13.23 -7.95
CA LYS A 45 -5.46 -14.66 -8.10
C LYS A 45 -6.49 -15.55 -7.41
N ILE A 46 -6.99 -15.18 -6.24
CA ILE A 46 -8.01 -15.97 -5.52
C ILE A 46 -9.41 -15.82 -6.12
N THR A 47 -9.71 -14.67 -6.74
CA THR A 47 -11.03 -14.40 -7.33
C THR A 47 -11.14 -14.80 -8.80
N LYS A 48 -10.04 -14.96 -9.53
CA LYS A 48 -10.05 -15.18 -11.00
C LYS A 48 -10.92 -16.36 -11.48
N ASN A 49 -11.09 -17.39 -10.67
CA ASN A 49 -11.86 -18.60 -11.01
C ASN A 49 -13.31 -18.56 -10.45
N ARG A 50 -13.73 -17.45 -9.84
CA ARG A 50 -15.07 -17.26 -9.25
C ARG A 50 -15.87 -16.32 -10.15
N GLY A 51 -16.80 -16.86 -10.94
CA GLY A 51 -17.63 -16.07 -11.87
C GLY A 51 -18.72 -15.23 -11.19
N HIS A 52 -19.25 -15.69 -10.06
CA HIS A 52 -20.18 -14.94 -9.21
C HIS A 52 -20.07 -15.42 -7.75
N PHE A 53 -20.54 -14.57 -6.83
CA PHE A 53 -20.70 -14.93 -5.41
C PHE A 53 -22.20 -15.05 -5.09
N PRO A 54 -22.60 -16.00 -4.23
CA PRO A 54 -24.00 -16.19 -3.87
C PRO A 54 -24.57 -15.01 -3.07
N ASP A 55 -23.73 -14.36 -2.27
CA ASP A 55 -24.07 -13.17 -1.49
C ASP A 55 -22.79 -12.35 -1.16
N ARG A 56 -23.00 -11.19 -0.52
CA ARG A 56 -21.92 -10.29 -0.08
C ARG A 56 -21.00 -10.96 0.95
N ASP A 57 -21.55 -11.79 1.84
CA ASP A 57 -20.80 -12.38 2.95
C ASP A 57 -19.84 -13.47 2.45
N ALA A 58 -20.24 -14.23 1.44
CA ALA A 58 -19.39 -15.19 0.75
C ALA A 58 -18.22 -14.51 0.04
N ALA A 59 -18.45 -13.36 -0.60
CA ALA A 59 -17.37 -12.54 -1.18
C ALA A 59 -16.42 -12.02 -0.09
N MET A 60 -16.97 -11.46 1.00
CA MET A 60 -16.19 -10.93 2.11
C MET A 60 -15.35 -12.03 2.80
N LYS A 61 -15.93 -13.21 3.04
CA LYS A 61 -15.25 -14.35 3.64
C LYS A 61 -14.08 -14.82 2.78
N LEU A 62 -14.23 -14.85 1.46
CA LEU A 62 -13.15 -15.22 0.56
C LEU A 62 -12.02 -14.17 0.56
N LEU A 63 -12.35 -12.87 0.52
CA LEU A 63 -11.35 -11.81 0.65
C LEU A 63 -10.61 -11.88 1.99
N TYR A 64 -11.34 -12.10 3.09
CA TYR A 64 -10.77 -12.26 4.42
C TYR A 64 -9.80 -13.45 4.49
N LEU A 65 -10.21 -14.63 4.02
CA LEU A 65 -9.34 -15.81 3.96
C LEU A 65 -8.14 -15.59 3.04
N GLY A 66 -8.35 -14.87 1.94
CA GLY A 66 -7.30 -14.41 1.03
C GLY A 66 -6.25 -13.58 1.75
N LEU A 67 -6.68 -12.48 2.38
CA LEU A 67 -5.85 -11.56 3.16
C LEU A 67 -5.10 -12.27 4.29
N ARG A 68 -5.77 -13.18 5.02
CA ARG A 68 -5.13 -13.97 6.09
C ARG A 68 -3.99 -14.85 5.58
N ASN A 69 -4.09 -15.33 4.33
CA ASN A 69 -3.05 -16.14 3.70
C ASN A 69 -1.93 -15.31 3.04
N ILE A 70 -2.14 -14.01 2.84
CA ILE A 70 -1.07 -13.07 2.45
C ILE A 70 -0.17 -12.90 3.69
N SER A 71 0.84 -13.77 3.84
CA SER A 71 1.68 -13.77 5.03
C SER A 71 2.41 -12.45 5.23
N SER A 72 2.55 -12.05 6.50
CA SER A 72 3.34 -10.89 6.95
C SER A 72 4.85 -11.14 6.89
N GLN A 73 5.29 -12.38 6.65
CA GLN A 73 6.70 -12.73 6.47
C GLN A 73 7.19 -12.31 5.08
N ARG A 74 7.31 -11.02 4.87
CA ARG A 74 8.16 -10.46 3.82
C ARG A 74 9.44 -9.96 4.47
N GLY A 75 10.34 -10.87 4.82
CA GLY A 75 11.65 -10.54 5.39
C GLY A 75 11.69 -10.57 6.91
N GLY A 76 12.15 -11.70 7.47
CA GLY A 76 12.77 -11.86 8.80
C GLY A 76 12.08 -11.27 10.04
N GLU A 77 12.78 -11.35 11.17
CA GLU A 77 12.33 -10.80 12.47
C GLU A 77 12.26 -9.26 12.48
N SER A 78 12.93 -8.58 11.56
CA SER A 78 13.01 -7.10 11.52
C SER A 78 11.84 -6.42 10.79
N GLY A 79 10.83 -7.17 10.36
CA GLY A 79 9.69 -6.64 9.59
C GLY A 79 10.03 -6.35 8.14
N THR A 80 8.98 -6.04 7.36
CA THR A 80 8.96 -5.93 5.89
C THR A 80 10.31 -5.53 5.33
N GLY A 81 10.96 -6.37 4.53
CA GLY A 81 12.25 -6.13 3.87
C GLY A 81 12.28 -4.95 2.89
N THR A 82 11.40 -3.97 3.10
CA THR A 82 11.32 -2.65 2.50
C THR A 82 12.65 -1.93 2.74
N HIS A 83 13.41 -1.81 1.67
CA HIS A 83 14.69 -1.13 1.66
C HIS A 83 14.56 0.32 2.19
N GLY A 84 15.38 0.69 3.17
CA GLY A 84 15.37 2.03 3.77
C GLY A 84 14.38 2.23 4.92
N TRP A 85 13.65 1.20 5.35
CA TRP A 85 12.63 1.32 6.40
C TRP A 85 13.15 1.92 7.72
N LYS A 86 14.32 1.50 8.19
CA LYS A 86 14.92 2.05 9.43
C LYS A 86 15.17 3.56 9.33
N ILE A 87 15.62 4.03 8.17
CA ILE A 87 15.87 5.45 7.93
C ILE A 87 14.53 6.20 7.90
N ALA A 88 13.55 5.68 7.14
CA ALA A 88 12.21 6.24 7.09
C ALA A 88 11.54 6.32 8.49
N LEU A 89 11.68 5.28 9.31
CA LEU A 89 11.14 5.26 10.67
C LEU A 89 11.77 6.34 11.56
N ASN A 90 13.10 6.53 11.47
CA ASN A 90 13.78 7.62 12.19
C ASN A 90 13.29 8.99 11.70
N THR A 91 13.12 9.18 10.40
CA THR A 91 12.57 10.42 9.82
C THR A 91 11.15 10.69 10.33
N LEU A 92 10.28 9.67 10.39
CA LEU A 92 8.93 9.80 10.96
C LEU A 92 8.96 10.20 12.44
N SER A 93 9.86 9.60 13.23
CA SER A 93 10.03 9.93 14.66
C SER A 93 10.40 11.40 14.86
N SER A 94 11.31 11.91 14.02
CA SER A 94 11.74 13.31 14.06
C SER A 94 10.65 14.29 13.60
N LEU A 95 9.96 13.99 12.50
CA LEU A 95 8.90 14.85 11.95
C LEU A 95 7.63 14.89 12.79
N PHE A 96 7.32 13.79 13.47
CA PHE A 96 6.07 13.61 14.23
C PHE A 96 6.36 13.20 15.68
N PRO A 97 6.97 14.08 16.49
CA PRO A 97 7.36 13.75 17.86
C PRO A 97 6.13 13.37 18.70
N GLY A 98 6.27 12.31 19.51
CA GLY A 98 5.22 11.81 20.40
C GLY A 98 4.06 11.09 19.71
N ARG A 99 4.12 10.83 18.40
CA ARG A 99 3.07 10.11 17.65
C ARG A 99 3.32 8.61 17.52
N LEU A 100 4.58 8.19 17.59
CA LEU A 100 4.95 6.78 17.49
C LEU A 100 5.11 6.20 18.92
N PRO A 101 4.52 5.03 19.21
CA PRO A 101 4.73 4.34 20.47
C PRO A 101 6.16 3.77 20.47
N PHE A 102 7.05 4.37 21.23
CA PHE A 102 8.37 3.83 21.56
C PHE A 102 8.38 3.45 23.03
#